data_AF-A0A371J4H9-F1
#
_entry.id   AF-A0A371J4H9-F1
#
_cell.length_a   1.000
_cell.length_b   1.000
_cell.length_c   1.000
_cell.angle_alpha   90.00
_cell.angle_beta   90.00
_cell.angle_gamma   90.00
#
_symmetry.space_group_name_H-M   'P 1'
#
loop_
_entity.id
_entity.type
_entity.pdbx_description
1 polymer ?
#
loop_
_entity_poly.entity_id
_entity_poly.type
_entity_poly.pdbx_seq_one_letter_code
_entity_poly.pdbx_strand_id
1 'polypeptide(L)'
;MDLKEIMQYNTFAVLGDTLNKEKYAYKIKHELIDSKYNVYSVGKELQSLNDIEEEIDIIDLCINPPAGIKLLKENKKSFKCMVIQPGAESEEILTYLQANNYSYIEGCLLVGIRLYGK
;
A
#
# COMPACT_ATOMS: atom_id res chain seq x y z
N MET A 1 -6.53 -5.50 -12.50
CA MET A 1 -5.61 -4.35 -12.45
C MET A 1 -4.20 -4.85 -12.62
N ASP A 2 -3.34 -4.04 -13.22
CA ASP A 2 -1.89 -4.23 -13.28
C ASP A 2 -1.15 -2.96 -12.81
N LEU A 3 0.19 -3.00 -12.72
CA LEU A 3 0.97 -1.84 -12.29
C LEU A 3 0.75 -0.59 -13.15
N LYS A 4 0.45 -0.74 -14.44
CA LYS A 4 0.19 0.39 -15.33
C LYS A 4 -1.10 1.09 -14.95
N GLU A 5 -2.16 0.33 -14.69
CA GLU A 5 -3.44 0.85 -14.18
C GLU A 5 -3.28 1.48 -12.79
N ILE A 6 -2.55 0.82 -11.87
CA ILE A 6 -2.34 1.31 -10.50
C ILE A 6 -1.68 2.69 -10.50
N MET A 7 -0.69 2.93 -11.36
CA MET A 7 0.03 4.22 -11.43
C MET A 7 -0.79 5.38 -12.01
N GLN A 8 -1.99 5.12 -12.56
CA GLN A 8 -2.93 6.18 -12.97
C GLN A 8 -3.72 6.77 -11.79
N TYR A 9 -3.68 6.15 -10.61
CA TYR A 9 -4.32 6.67 -9.39
C TYR A 9 -3.44 7.68 -8.66
N ASN A 10 -3.99 8.39 -7.67
CA ASN A 10 -3.33 9.54 -7.06
C ASN A 10 -2.99 9.35 -5.58
N THR A 11 -3.85 8.67 -4.82
CA THR A 11 -3.71 8.60 -3.36
C THR A 11 -3.29 7.21 -2.90
N PHE A 12 -2.10 7.14 -2.31
CA PHE A 12 -1.46 5.91 -1.84
C PHE A 12 -1.33 5.91 -0.32
N ALA A 13 -1.73 4.81 0.32
CA ALA A 13 -1.40 4.52 1.71
C ALA A 13 -0.27 3.47 1.75
N VAL A 14 0.92 3.86 2.20
CA VAL A 14 2.08 2.98 2.32
C VAL A 14 2.14 2.41 3.73
N LEU A 15 1.92 1.10 3.85
CA LEU A 15 1.99 0.37 5.12
C LEU A 15 3.39 -0.19 5.30
N GLY A 16 4.10 0.26 6.34
CA GLY A 16 5.42 -0.25 6.64
C GLY A 16 6.27 0.68 7.49
N ASP A 17 7.56 0.37 7.55
CA ASP A 17 8.54 1.24 8.20
C ASP A 17 9.02 2.32 7.22
N THR A 18 8.26 3.41 7.19
CA THR A 18 8.46 4.57 6.31
C THR A 18 9.45 5.60 6.86
N LEU A 19 10.03 5.35 8.05
CA LEU A 19 11.02 6.22 8.69
C LEU A 19 12.45 5.68 8.55
N ASN A 20 12.60 4.37 8.31
CA ASN A 20 13.89 3.72 8.15
C ASN A 20 14.35 3.66 6.68
N LYS A 21 15.41 4.42 6.35
CA LYS A 21 15.99 4.54 5.00
C LYS A 21 16.39 3.21 4.33
N GLU A 22 16.70 2.20 5.13
CA GLU A 22 17.08 0.87 4.63
C GLU A 22 15.87 0.06 4.14
N LYS A 23 14.66 0.42 4.56
CA LYS A 23 13.43 -0.32 4.26
C LYS A 23 12.80 0.11 2.93
N TYR A 24 12.16 -0.83 2.25
CA TYR A 24 11.48 -0.58 0.99
C TYR A 24 10.29 0.38 1.15
N ALA A 25 9.54 0.29 2.25
CA ALA A 25 8.45 1.23 2.53
C ALA A 25 8.92 2.69 2.56
N TYR A 26 10.09 2.99 3.14
CA TYR A 26 10.71 4.31 3.09
C TYR A 26 10.99 4.74 1.64
N LYS A 27 11.62 3.86 0.84
CA LYS A 27 11.96 4.16 -0.55
C LYS A 27 10.70 4.41 -1.38
N ILE A 28 9.69 3.56 -1.25
CA ILE A 28 8.40 3.69 -1.95
C ILE A 28 7.72 5.02 -1.59
N LYS A 29 7.64 5.36 -0.30
CA LYS A 29 7.08 6.65 0.17
C LYS A 29 7.73 7.83 -0.55
N HIS A 30 9.06 7.88 -0.57
CA HIS A 30 9.78 9.03 -1.10
C HIS A 30 9.67 9.11 -2.63
N GLU A 31 9.79 7.99 -3.34
CA GLU A 31 9.61 7.95 -4.79
C GLU A 31 8.19 8.37 -5.20
N LEU A 32 7.15 7.94 -4.47
CA LEU A 32 5.78 8.39 -4.72
C LEU A 32 5.62 9.91 -4.49
N ILE A 33 6.20 10.45 -3.41
CA ILE A 33 6.16 11.90 -3.13
C ILE A 33 6.88 12.69 -4.23
N ASP A 34 8.07 12.23 -4.63
CA ASP A 34 8.87 12.87 -5.66
C ASP A 34 8.15 12.87 -7.02
N SER A 35 7.43 11.78 -7.32
CA SER A 35 6.53 11.64 -8.48
C SER A 35 5.14 12.29 -8.31
N LYS A 36 4.94 13.17 -7.32
CA LYS A 36 3.71 13.97 -7.14
C LYS A 36 2.43 13.15 -6.91
N TYR A 37 2.55 12.03 -6.22
CA TYR A 37 1.40 11.32 -5.64
C TYR A 37 1.07 11.86 -4.24
N ASN A 38 -0.18 11.66 -3.80
CA ASN A 38 -0.58 11.92 -2.42
C ASN A 38 -0.24 10.66 -1.61
N VAL A 39 0.58 10.79 -0.57
CA VAL A 39 1.12 9.62 0.15
C VAL A 39 0.86 9.75 1.64
N TYR A 40 0.23 8.71 2.20
CA TYR A 40 -0.02 8.57 3.62
C TYR A 40 0.74 7.35 4.15
N SER A 41 1.43 7.51 5.27
CA SER A 41 2.33 6.48 5.81
C SER A 41 1.72 5.88 7.07
N VAL A 42 1.46 4.57 7.06
CA VAL A 42 0.75 3.86 8.13
C VAL A 42 1.64 2.78 8.74
N GLY A 43 1.57 2.61 10.05
CA GLY A 43 2.31 1.62 10.85
C GLY A 43 3.38 2.25 11.75
N LYS A 44 4.14 3.23 11.24
CA LYS A 44 5.11 4.00 12.04
C LYS A 44 4.74 5.45 12.28
N GLU A 45 4.07 6.08 11.31
CA GLU A 45 3.65 7.48 11.39
C GLU A 45 2.17 7.54 11.82
N LEU A 46 1.24 7.15 10.96
CA LEU A 46 -0.16 6.94 11.34
C LEU A 46 -0.36 5.55 11.94
N GLN A 47 -1.26 5.43 12.92
CA GLN A 47 -1.54 4.14 13.56
C GLN A 47 -2.57 3.33 12.77
N SER A 48 -3.50 3.99 12.09
CA SER A 48 -4.57 3.36 11.35
C SER A 48 -4.74 3.96 9.95
N LEU A 49 -5.20 3.12 9.01
CA LEU A 49 -5.73 3.58 7.73
C LEU A 49 -6.92 4.54 7.92
N ASN A 50 -7.66 4.39 9.02
CA ASN A 50 -8.80 5.24 9.34
C ASN A 50 -8.41 6.66 9.78
N ASP A 51 -7.12 6.91 10.08
CA ASP A 51 -6.61 8.23 10.46
C ASP A 51 -6.37 9.13 9.23
N ILE A 52 -6.48 8.57 8.02
CA ILE A 52 -6.38 9.31 6.76
C ILE A 52 -7.74 9.96 6.49
N GLU A 53 -7.79 11.28 6.31
CA GLU A 53 -9.05 11.99 6.04
C GLU A 53 -9.54 11.73 4.60
N GLU A 54 -8.62 11.65 3.65
CA GLU A 54 -8.88 11.53 2.23
C GLU A 54 -9.30 10.12 1.79
N GLU A 55 -9.89 10.02 0.61
CA GLU A 55 -10.17 8.75 -0.07
C GLU A 55 -8.85 8.08 -0.49
N ILE A 56 -8.72 6.78 -0.20
CA ILE A 56 -7.54 6.00 -0.54
C ILE A 56 -7.80 5.32 -1.88
N ASP A 57 -6.95 5.54 -2.88
CA ASP A 57 -7.02 4.77 -4.12
C ASP A 57 -6.34 3.41 -3.92
N ILE A 58 -5.07 3.45 -3.49
CA ILE A 58 -4.19 2.29 -3.44
C ILE A 58 -3.63 2.10 -2.03
N ILE A 59 -3.72 0.87 -1.53
CA ILE A 59 -2.96 0.44 -0.33
C ILE A 59 -1.71 -0.30 -0.82
N ASP A 60 -0.54 0.18 -0.44
CA ASP A 60 0.74 -0.51 -0.63
C ASP A 60 1.12 -1.27 0.63
N LEU A 61 1.01 -2.59 0.59
CA LEU A 61 1.34 -3.44 1.73
C LEU A 61 2.83 -3.79 1.69
N CYS A 62 3.64 -3.06 2.46
CA CYS A 62 5.10 -3.21 2.56
C CYS A 62 5.54 -3.44 4.02
N ILE A 63 4.80 -4.28 4.74
CA ILE A 63 5.01 -4.59 6.15
C ILE A 63 4.95 -6.12 6.36
N ASN A 64 5.49 -6.62 7.47
CA ASN A 64 5.42 -8.04 7.77
C ASN A 64 3.95 -8.52 7.93
N PRO A 65 3.62 -9.76 7.48
CA PRO A 65 2.23 -10.19 7.38
C PRO A 65 1.38 -10.09 8.67
N PRO A 66 1.89 -10.46 9.88
CA PRO A 66 1.11 -10.33 11.11
C PRO A 66 0.68 -8.89 11.44
N ALA A 67 1.52 -7.89 11.13
CA ALA A 67 1.16 -6.49 11.32
C ALA A 67 0.22 -6.00 10.21
N GLY A 68 0.47 -6.44 8.97
CA GLY A 68 -0.36 -6.13 7.81
C GLY A 68 -1.81 -6.56 8.02
N ILE A 69 -2.05 -7.83 8.33
CA ILE A 69 -3.42 -8.35 8.50
C ILE A 69 -4.20 -7.65 9.62
N LYS A 70 -3.52 -7.22 10.69
CA LYS A 70 -4.15 -6.46 11.77
C LYS A 70 -4.67 -5.11 11.24
N LEU A 71 -3.83 -4.35 10.54
CA LEU A 71 -4.23 -3.07 9.95
C LEU A 71 -5.38 -3.23 8.93
N LEU A 72 -5.35 -4.31 8.15
CA LEU A 72 -6.41 -4.60 7.17
C LEU A 72 -7.74 -4.93 7.84
N LYS A 73 -7.75 -5.77 8.88
CA LYS A 73 -8.98 -6.13 9.62
C LYS A 73 -9.59 -4.93 10.36
N GLU A 74 -8.77 -3.96 10.75
CA GLU A 74 -9.21 -2.72 11.42
C GLU A 74 -9.64 -1.62 10.43
N ASN A 75 -9.30 -1.76 9.14
CA ASN A 75 -9.63 -0.78 8.11
C ASN A 75 -11.14 -0.74 7.83
N LYS A 76 -11.72 0.47 7.84
CA LYS A 76 -13.13 0.72 7.48
C LYS A 76 -13.27 1.56 6.20
N LYS A 77 -12.16 2.03 5.65
CA LYS A 77 -12.16 2.85 4.42
C LYS A 77 -12.21 1.95 3.19
N SER A 78 -12.94 2.40 2.18
CA SER A 78 -12.84 1.85 0.83
C SER A 78 -11.49 2.17 0.20
N PHE A 79 -11.04 1.28 -0.67
CA PHE A 79 -9.90 1.47 -1.54
C PHE A 79 -10.14 0.73 -2.85
N LYS A 80 -9.50 1.15 -3.93
CA LYS A 80 -9.70 0.57 -5.27
C LYS A 80 -8.93 -0.72 -5.45
N CYS A 81 -7.68 -0.76 -4.97
CA CYS A 81 -6.84 -1.95 -5.06
C CYS A 81 -5.72 -1.94 -4.02
N MET A 82 -5.26 -3.13 -3.65
CA MET A 82 -4.06 -3.32 -2.85
C MET A 82 -2.90 -3.82 -3.71
N VAL A 83 -1.71 -3.25 -3.53
CA VAL A 83 -0.47 -3.81 -4.05
C VAL A 83 0.24 -4.51 -2.90
N ILE A 84 0.41 -5.82 -3.02
CA ILE A 84 1.15 -6.64 -2.07
C ILE A 84 2.60 -6.67 -2.54
N GLN A 85 3.48 -6.04 -1.77
CA GLN A 85 4.91 -6.04 -2.08
C GLN A 85 5.51 -7.43 -1.84
N PRO A 86 6.56 -7.80 -2.58
CA PRO A 86 7.23 -9.08 -2.38
C PRO A 86 7.66 -9.31 -0.92
N GLY A 87 7.24 -10.43 -0.34
CA GLY A 87 7.52 -10.83 1.05
C GLY A 87 6.53 -10.27 2.09
N ALA A 88 5.50 -9.53 1.68
CA ALA A 88 4.42 -9.05 2.56
C ALA A 88 3.16 -9.95 2.51
N GLU A 89 3.12 -10.92 1.60
CA GLU A 89 2.03 -11.87 1.43
C GLU A 89 1.93 -12.89 2.57
N SER A 90 0.72 -13.38 2.81
CA SER A 90 0.46 -14.59 3.57
C SER A 90 -0.87 -15.21 3.14
N GLU A 91 -1.06 -16.50 3.39
CA GLU A 91 -2.34 -17.18 3.13
C GLU A 91 -3.51 -16.50 3.84
N GLU A 92 -3.28 -16.01 5.07
CA GLU A 92 -4.30 -15.27 5.83
C GLU A 92 -4.70 -13.96 5.16
N ILE A 93 -3.73 -13.19 4.66
CA ILE A 93 -4.00 -11.93 3.94
C ILE A 93 -4.77 -12.21 2.66
N LEU A 94 -4.31 -13.17 1.85
CA LEU A 94 -4.95 -13.49 0.58
C LEU A 94 -6.39 -13.99 0.78
N THR A 95 -6.60 -14.86 1.76
CA THR A 95 -7.94 -15.38 2.11
C THR A 95 -8.84 -14.26 2.62
N TYR A 96 -8.33 -13.35 3.45
CA TYR A 96 -9.09 -12.19 3.92
C TYR A 96 -9.51 -11.27 2.77
N LEU A 97 -8.59 -10.97 1.84
CA LEU A 97 -8.89 -10.12 0.69
C LEU A 97 -9.96 -10.76 -0.22
N GLN A 98 -9.83 -12.06 -0.50
CA GLN A 98 -10.79 -12.80 -1.31
C GLN A 98 -12.17 -12.88 -0.66
N ALA A 99 -12.25 -13.21 0.64
CA ALA A 99 -13.52 -13.33 1.37
C ALA A 99 -14.30 -12.00 1.42
N ASN A 100 -13.60 -10.87 1.36
CA ASN A 100 -14.19 -9.53 1.35
C ASN A 100 -14.31 -8.92 -0.06
N ASN A 101 -13.99 -9.68 -1.12
CA ASN A 101 -13.99 -9.23 -2.51
C ASN A 101 -13.12 -7.98 -2.77
N TYR A 102 -12.01 -7.84 -2.05
CA TYR A 102 -11.05 -6.77 -2.32
C TYR A 102 -10.20 -7.08 -3.55
N SER A 103 -10.01 -6.08 -4.40
CA SER A 103 -9.06 -6.17 -5.52
C SER A 103 -7.63 -6.05 -4.99
N TYR A 104 -6.75 -6.93 -5.47
CA TYR A 104 -5.33 -6.88 -5.14
C TYR A 104 -4.47 -7.38 -6.30
N ILE A 105 -3.20 -6.98 -6.29
CA ILE A 105 -2.15 -7.54 -7.13
C ILE A 105 -0.90 -7.79 -6.28
N GLU A 106 -0.10 -8.76 -6.67
CA GLU A 106 1.27 -8.91 -6.17
C GLU A 106 2.20 -8.15 -7.11
N GLY A 107 3.03 -7.23 -6.59
CA GLY A 107 3.85 -6.38 -7.43
C GLY A 107 4.73 -5.39 -6.66
N CYS A 108 5.65 -4.74 -7.37
CA CYS A 108 6.55 -3.75 -6.78
C CYS A 108 6.24 -2.33 -7.26
N LEU A 109 5.78 -1.47 -6.34
CA LEU A 109 5.51 -0.07 -6.66
C LEU A 109 6.73 0.70 -7.18
N LEU A 110 7.96 0.39 -6.74
CA LEU A 110 9.15 1.03 -7.31
C LEU A 110 9.29 0.75 -8.82
N VAL A 111 8.92 -0.46 -9.25
CA VAL A 111 8.88 -0.81 -10.67
C VAL A 111 7.72 -0.09 -11.36
N GLY A 112 6.55 -0.02 -10.72
CA GLY A 112 5.40 0.73 -11.20
C GLY A 112 5.74 2.21 -11.47
N ILE A 113 6.31 2.90 -10.47
CA ILE A 113 6.70 4.30 -10.55
C ILE A 113 7.71 4.50 -11.69
N ARG A 114 8.75 3.66 -11.78
CA ARG A 114 9.77 3.77 -12.82
C ARG A 114 9.21 3.63 -14.24
N LEU A 115 8.24 2.75 -14.44
CA LEU A 115 7.73 2.42 -15.78
C LEU A 115 6.52 3.26 -16.19
N TYR A 116 5.70 3.66 -15.22
CA TYR A 116 4.36 4.23 -15.45
C TYR A 116 4.02 5.41 -14.54
N GLY A 117 4.98 5.89 -13.73
CA GLY A 117 4.83 7.06 -12.87
C GLY A 117 4.48 8.32 -13.66
N LYS A 118 3.95 9.32 -12.95
CA LYS A 118 3.58 10.62 -13.51
C LYS A 118 4.78 11.42 -14.04
#